data_AF-K1XVR3-F1
#
_entry.id   AF-K1XVR3-F1
#
_cell.length_a   1.000
_cell.length_b   1.000
_cell.length_c   1.000
_cell.angle_alpha   90.00
_cell.angle_beta   90.00
_cell.angle_gamma   90.00
#
_symmetry.space_group_name_H-M   'P 1'
#
loop_
_entity.id
_entity.type
_entity.pdbx_description
1 polymer ?
#
loop_
_entity_poly.entity_id
_entity_poly.type
_entity_poly.pdbx_seq_one_letter_code
_entity_poly.pdbx_strand_id
1 'polypeptide(L)'
;MNHVPVAGLEELERHLRHVVDVPETPLDAKLFDEVELQLTDTNIPPLIPRLLPNLTRILLTYEQDPTILASLSIKLIRPIQFTQVLTLASEDALIQALRSPAPSANLLAIIILEKATRSPGDTAILSIMRGVVESFLRTWLSTPDVGVGEKATMVLGDLLEVDCDRRSSASITTKMGGLQLAAGMAPGQGLLWRRVFQDREIYDAIFSLCSSTTIGTGEGQLDERQKSLAQARLLRILPRLATLDFQTITHTKFPDIEKKYNVGQPGILYFATVDMVNKEQDMLMHITLLDLFAEFLEMMSITELTKPTMDYLAALVKKVATSDPVMYKHLEAIAMSPETAENSPELADLLLKLNGYP
;
A
#
# COMPACT_ATOMS: atom_id res chain seq x y z
N MET A 1 -37.11 9.36 13.38
CA MET A 1 -36.47 10.14 12.28
C MET A 1 -37.00 9.57 10.98
N ASN A 2 -37.64 10.41 10.15
CA ASN A 2 -38.27 9.96 8.92
C ASN A 2 -37.19 9.53 7.92
N HIS A 3 -37.11 8.23 7.61
CA HIS A 3 -36.27 7.73 6.54
C HIS A 3 -36.74 8.35 5.23
N VAL A 4 -35.87 9.10 4.56
CA VAL A 4 -36.13 9.57 3.20
C VAL A 4 -36.28 8.31 2.34
N PRO A 5 -37.44 8.09 1.69
CA PRO A 5 -37.64 6.91 0.86
C PRO A 5 -36.68 6.96 -0.33
N VAL A 6 -35.98 5.84 -0.58
CA VAL A 6 -35.10 5.69 -1.74
C VAL A 6 -35.94 5.16 -2.89
N ALA A 7 -36.14 5.98 -3.91
CA ALA A 7 -36.86 5.58 -5.11
C ALA A 7 -36.10 4.46 -5.83
N GLY A 8 -36.82 3.44 -6.34
CA GLY A 8 -36.23 2.29 -7.03
C GLY A 8 -35.66 1.20 -6.12
N LEU A 9 -35.63 1.37 -4.80
CA LEU A 9 -35.02 0.39 -3.88
C LEU A 9 -35.66 -1.01 -3.97
N GLU A 10 -36.99 -1.09 -3.95
CA GLU A 10 -37.70 -2.37 -4.04
C GLU A 10 -37.50 -3.06 -5.39
N GLU A 11 -37.26 -2.28 -6.44
CA GLU A 11 -36.96 -2.77 -7.77
C GLU A 11 -35.52 -3.28 -7.85
N LEU A 12 -34.56 -2.55 -7.28
CA LEU A 12 -33.17 -2.99 -7.17
C LEU A 12 -33.07 -4.28 -6.36
N GLU A 13 -33.77 -4.40 -5.24
CA GLU A 13 -33.77 -5.63 -4.44
C GLU A 13 -34.32 -6.84 -5.20
N ARG A 14 -35.39 -6.63 -5.96
CA ARG A 14 -35.97 -7.68 -6.79
C ARG A 14 -35.02 -8.08 -7.91
N HIS A 15 -34.38 -7.09 -8.53
CA HIS A 15 -33.37 -7.30 -9.56
C HIS A 15 -32.18 -8.09 -9.02
N LEU A 16 -31.61 -7.69 -7.88
CA LEU A 16 -30.51 -8.41 -7.22
C LEU A 16 -30.89 -9.85 -6.89
N ARG A 17 -32.08 -10.09 -6.36
CA ARG A 17 -32.57 -11.47 -6.10
C ARG A 17 -32.68 -12.27 -7.39
N HIS A 18 -33.16 -11.66 -8.48
CA HIS A 18 -33.24 -12.33 -9.76
C HIS A 18 -31.86 -12.67 -10.34
N VAL A 19 -30.88 -11.77 -10.23
CA VAL A 19 -29.49 -12.03 -10.65
C VAL A 19 -28.85 -13.14 -9.81
N VAL A 20 -29.18 -13.22 -8.52
CA VAL A 20 -28.73 -14.34 -7.67
C VAL A 20 -29.28 -15.68 -8.17
N ASP A 21 -30.53 -15.72 -8.64
CA ASP A 21 -31.15 -16.95 -9.15
C ASP A 21 -30.74 -17.27 -10.60
N VAL A 22 -30.47 -16.24 -11.41
CA VAL A 22 -30.10 -16.32 -12.83
C VAL A 22 -28.88 -15.41 -13.10
N PRO A 23 -27.65 -15.90 -12.88
CA PRO A 23 -26.42 -15.09 -12.96
C PRO A 23 -26.12 -14.48 -14.34
N GLU A 24 -26.70 -15.02 -15.41
CA GLU A 24 -26.56 -14.48 -16.77
C GLU A 24 -27.38 -13.20 -16.99
N THR A 25 -28.26 -12.84 -16.05
CA THR A 25 -29.08 -11.64 -16.12
C THR A 25 -28.21 -10.39 -16.18
N PRO A 26 -28.31 -9.55 -17.23
CA PRO A 26 -27.60 -8.29 -17.31
C PRO A 26 -28.01 -7.33 -16.18
N LEU A 27 -27.04 -6.63 -15.59
CA LEU A 27 -27.30 -5.62 -14.57
C LEU A 27 -27.99 -4.39 -15.16
N ASP A 28 -29.05 -3.92 -14.49
CA ASP A 28 -29.72 -2.67 -14.85
C ASP A 28 -28.91 -1.46 -14.33
N ALA A 29 -27.94 -1.02 -15.13
CA ALA A 29 -27.04 0.08 -14.75
C ALA A 29 -27.77 1.36 -14.35
N LYS A 30 -28.92 1.65 -14.98
CA LYS A 30 -29.70 2.86 -14.68
C LYS A 30 -30.34 2.75 -13.29
N LEU A 31 -30.90 1.58 -12.96
CA LEU A 31 -31.50 1.33 -11.66
C LEU A 31 -30.46 1.41 -10.53
N PHE A 32 -29.24 0.90 -10.76
CA PHE A 32 -28.15 1.04 -9.79
C PHE A 32 -27.74 2.50 -9.59
N ASP A 33 -27.54 3.26 -10.67
CA ASP A 33 -27.15 4.67 -10.60
C ASP A 33 -28.21 5.52 -9.87
N GLU A 34 -29.49 5.36 -10.23
CA GLU A 34 -30.59 6.09 -9.61
C GLU A 34 -30.68 5.83 -8.10
N VAL A 35 -30.54 4.57 -7.67
CA VAL A 35 -30.53 4.23 -6.24
C VAL A 35 -29.27 4.74 -5.56
N GLU A 36 -28.10 4.53 -6.17
CA GLU A 36 -26.81 4.90 -5.59
C GLU A 36 -26.72 6.42 -5.35
N LEU A 37 -27.20 7.26 -6.27
CA LEU A 37 -27.23 8.73 -6.14
C LEU A 37 -28.01 9.22 -4.91
N GLN A 38 -29.01 8.45 -4.46
CA GLN A 38 -29.84 8.79 -3.31
C GLN A 38 -29.24 8.33 -1.96
N LEU A 39 -28.17 7.53 -1.98
CA LEU A 39 -27.56 6.98 -0.76
C LEU A 39 -26.72 8.02 -0.02
N THR A 40 -26.99 8.15 1.28
CA THR A 40 -26.33 9.04 2.24
C THR A 40 -25.96 8.28 3.50
N ASP A 41 -25.04 8.81 4.30
CA ASP A 41 -24.60 8.14 5.54
C ASP A 41 -25.76 7.93 6.54
N THR A 42 -26.87 8.68 6.42
CA THR A 42 -28.06 8.54 7.27
C THR A 42 -29.03 7.46 6.81
N ASN A 43 -29.12 7.19 5.51
CA ASN A 43 -30.05 6.18 4.97
C ASN A 43 -29.37 4.84 4.64
N ILE A 44 -28.03 4.77 4.59
CA ILE A 44 -27.29 3.52 4.36
C ILE A 44 -27.54 2.44 5.44
N PRO A 45 -27.51 2.74 6.77
CA PRO A 45 -27.60 1.70 7.79
C PRO A 45 -28.77 0.71 7.65
N PRO A 46 -30.03 1.13 7.40
CA PRO A 46 -31.14 0.20 7.19
C PRO A 46 -31.07 -0.57 5.86
N LEU A 47 -30.26 -0.14 4.88
CA LEU A 47 -30.14 -0.78 3.56
C LEU A 47 -29.09 -1.88 3.52
N ILE A 48 -28.09 -1.82 4.41
CA ILE A 48 -27.05 -2.85 4.54
C ILE A 48 -27.64 -4.26 4.61
N PRO A 49 -28.53 -4.60 5.56
CA PRO A 49 -29.06 -5.96 5.66
C PRO A 49 -29.95 -6.36 4.48
N ARG A 50 -30.44 -5.40 3.68
CA ARG A 50 -31.35 -5.63 2.55
C ARG A 50 -30.59 -5.90 1.25
N LEU A 51 -29.53 -5.14 1.00
CA LEU A 51 -28.80 -5.14 -0.27
C LEU A 51 -27.49 -5.95 -0.20
N LEU A 52 -26.71 -5.76 0.86
CA LEU A 52 -25.35 -6.27 0.94
C LEU A 52 -25.25 -7.80 0.84
N PRO A 53 -26.12 -8.61 1.48
CA PRO A 53 -26.06 -10.07 1.34
C PRO A 53 -26.23 -10.55 -0.11
N ASN A 54 -27.12 -9.93 -0.89
CA ASN A 54 -27.30 -10.30 -2.29
C ASN A 54 -26.12 -9.83 -3.14
N LEU A 55 -25.63 -8.61 -2.91
CA LEU A 55 -24.44 -8.09 -3.60
C LEU A 55 -23.22 -8.99 -3.38
N THR A 56 -22.97 -9.42 -2.14
CA THR A 56 -21.87 -10.34 -1.82
C THR A 56 -22.02 -11.67 -2.55
N ARG A 57 -23.23 -12.25 -2.58
CA ARG A 57 -23.48 -13.51 -3.31
C ARG A 57 -23.22 -13.37 -4.80
N ILE A 58 -23.68 -12.28 -5.42
CA ILE A 58 -23.48 -12.02 -6.85
C ILE A 58 -21.98 -11.82 -7.13
N LEU A 59 -21.30 -10.96 -6.37
CA LEU A 59 -19.87 -10.66 -6.57
C LEU A 59 -18.96 -11.89 -6.54
N LEU A 60 -19.35 -12.97 -5.87
CA LEU A 60 -18.59 -14.23 -5.81
C LEU A 60 -18.71 -15.08 -7.08
N THR A 61 -19.79 -14.93 -7.84
CA THR A 61 -20.13 -15.78 -8.99
C THR A 61 -20.28 -15.01 -10.30
N TYR A 62 -20.25 -13.68 -10.26
CA TYR A 62 -20.53 -12.84 -11.42
C TYR A 62 -19.31 -12.78 -12.34
N GLU A 63 -19.47 -13.28 -13.56
CA GLU A 63 -18.38 -13.40 -14.54
C GLU A 63 -18.23 -12.18 -15.47
N GLN A 64 -19.22 -11.27 -15.47
CA GLN A 64 -19.17 -10.03 -16.25
C GLN A 64 -18.49 -8.90 -15.45
N ASP A 65 -18.47 -7.68 -15.99
CA ASP A 65 -17.87 -6.52 -15.32
C ASP A 65 -18.56 -6.22 -13.97
N PRO A 66 -17.86 -6.35 -12.82
CA PRO A 66 -18.45 -6.18 -11.50
C PRO A 66 -18.49 -4.70 -11.05
N THR A 67 -18.12 -3.74 -11.90
CA THR A 67 -17.90 -2.34 -11.51
C THR A 67 -19.10 -1.71 -10.80
N ILE A 68 -20.32 -1.90 -11.32
CA ILE A 68 -21.54 -1.35 -10.73
C ILE A 68 -21.85 -2.00 -9.36
N LEU A 69 -21.64 -3.31 -9.24
CA LEU A 69 -21.82 -4.04 -7.97
C LEU A 69 -20.80 -3.61 -6.92
N ALA A 70 -19.55 -3.42 -7.34
CA ALA A 70 -18.46 -2.98 -6.49
C ALA A 70 -18.68 -1.55 -5.99
N SER A 71 -19.12 -0.62 -6.86
CA SER A 71 -19.41 0.77 -6.48
C SER A 71 -20.45 0.85 -5.37
N LEU A 72 -21.60 0.21 -5.58
CA LEU A 72 -22.68 0.18 -4.58
C LEU A 72 -22.22 -0.51 -3.29
N SER A 73 -21.45 -1.59 -3.39
CA SER A 73 -20.90 -2.30 -2.22
C SER A 73 -19.95 -1.39 -1.43
N ILE A 74 -19.02 -0.69 -2.08
CA ILE A 74 -18.11 0.28 -1.45
C ILE A 74 -18.91 1.34 -0.67
N LYS A 75 -20.00 1.84 -1.25
CA LYS A 75 -20.85 2.84 -0.59
C LYS A 75 -21.56 2.26 0.64
N LEU A 76 -22.12 1.05 0.53
CA LEU A 76 -22.83 0.38 1.61
C LEU A 76 -21.93 -0.06 2.76
N ILE A 77 -20.68 -0.47 2.48
CA ILE A 77 -19.75 -0.90 3.54
C ILE A 77 -19.15 0.27 4.31
N ARG A 78 -19.26 1.52 3.84
CA ARG A 78 -18.63 2.68 4.48
C ARG A 78 -18.80 2.74 6.01
N PRO A 79 -20.02 2.64 6.59
CA PRO A 79 -20.21 2.70 8.05
C PRO A 79 -19.86 1.40 8.79
N ILE A 80 -19.57 0.30 8.08
CA ILE A 80 -19.32 -1.02 8.66
C ILE A 80 -17.87 -1.12 9.15
N GLN A 81 -17.65 -1.72 10.33
CA GLN A 81 -16.32 -1.97 10.90
C GLN A 81 -15.64 -3.18 10.22
N PHE A 82 -14.31 -3.28 10.32
CA PHE A 82 -13.55 -4.35 9.67
C PHE A 82 -14.07 -5.76 10.04
N THR A 83 -14.17 -6.07 11.32
CA THR A 83 -14.67 -7.37 11.81
C THR A 83 -16.11 -7.67 11.42
N GLN A 84 -16.95 -6.65 11.28
CA GLN A 84 -18.32 -6.80 10.80
C GLN A 84 -18.35 -7.11 9.29
N VAL A 85 -17.43 -6.57 8.49
CA VAL A 85 -17.33 -6.97 7.07
C VAL A 85 -16.89 -8.43 6.94
N LEU A 86 -15.99 -8.90 7.81
CA LEU A 86 -15.53 -10.30 7.79
C LEU A 86 -16.63 -11.32 8.11
N THR A 87 -17.75 -10.91 8.72
CA THR A 87 -18.91 -11.81 8.89
C THR A 87 -19.72 -11.99 7.61
N LEU A 88 -19.54 -11.09 6.63
CA LEU A 88 -20.22 -11.09 5.34
C LEU A 88 -19.33 -11.61 4.22
N ALA A 89 -18.04 -11.27 4.24
CA ALA A 89 -17.05 -11.70 3.26
C ALA A 89 -15.96 -12.53 3.94
N SER A 90 -15.83 -13.79 3.51
CA SER A 90 -14.79 -14.70 4.01
C SER A 90 -13.39 -14.30 3.54
N GLU A 91 -12.35 -14.91 4.13
CA GLU A 91 -10.97 -14.73 3.66
C GLU A 91 -10.81 -15.12 2.19
N ASP A 92 -11.42 -16.24 1.78
CA ASP A 92 -11.40 -16.72 0.40
C ASP A 92 -12.06 -15.72 -0.57
N ALA A 93 -13.15 -15.08 -0.15
CA ALA A 93 -13.82 -14.05 -0.93
C ALA A 93 -12.90 -12.83 -1.16
N LEU A 94 -12.18 -12.40 -0.12
CA LEU A 94 -11.22 -11.30 -0.22
C LEU A 94 -10.04 -11.69 -1.13
N ILE A 95 -9.52 -12.92 -1.00
CA ILE A 95 -8.45 -13.44 -1.86
C ILE A 95 -8.90 -13.47 -3.32
N GLN A 96 -10.11 -13.96 -3.60
CA GLN A 96 -10.68 -13.98 -4.95
C GLN A 96 -10.82 -12.56 -5.51
N ALA A 97 -11.33 -11.62 -4.72
CA ALA A 97 -11.48 -10.23 -5.15
C ALA A 97 -10.14 -9.52 -5.39
N LEU A 98 -9.10 -9.79 -4.58
CA LEU A 98 -7.74 -9.28 -4.79
C LEU A 98 -7.08 -9.86 -6.04
N ARG A 99 -7.37 -11.12 -6.38
CA ARG A 99 -6.82 -11.82 -7.56
C ARG A 99 -7.64 -11.60 -8.83
N SER A 100 -8.80 -10.97 -8.72
CA SER A 100 -9.67 -10.68 -9.86
C SER A 100 -8.94 -9.79 -10.88
N PRO A 101 -9.12 -10.01 -12.19
CA PRO A 101 -8.62 -9.11 -13.22
C PRO A 101 -9.38 -7.77 -13.27
N ALA A 102 -10.54 -7.67 -12.60
CA ALA A 102 -11.34 -6.45 -12.57
C ALA A 102 -10.82 -5.46 -11.51
N PRO A 103 -10.39 -4.23 -11.91
CA PRO A 103 -9.89 -3.24 -10.96
C PRO A 103 -10.89 -2.87 -9.86
N SER A 104 -12.18 -2.83 -10.18
CA SER A 104 -13.25 -2.54 -9.23
C SER A 104 -13.39 -3.58 -8.13
N ALA A 105 -13.16 -4.86 -8.42
CA ALA A 105 -13.11 -5.93 -7.43
C ALA A 105 -11.87 -5.80 -6.52
N ASN A 106 -10.69 -5.50 -7.09
CA ASN A 106 -9.48 -5.26 -6.30
C ASN A 106 -9.67 -4.06 -5.36
N LEU A 107 -10.23 -2.95 -5.87
CA LEU A 107 -10.50 -1.75 -5.07
C LEU A 107 -11.47 -2.02 -3.92
N LEU A 108 -12.56 -2.77 -4.17
CA LEU A 108 -13.48 -3.17 -3.11
C LEU A 108 -12.74 -3.94 -2.01
N ALA A 109 -11.93 -4.93 -2.37
CA ALA A 109 -11.15 -5.70 -1.39
C ALA A 109 -10.18 -4.81 -0.61
N ILE A 110 -9.42 -3.94 -1.30
CA ILE A 110 -8.46 -3.03 -0.66
C ILE A 110 -9.18 -2.03 0.28
N ILE A 111 -10.36 -1.54 -0.08
CA ILE A 111 -11.18 -0.66 0.79
C ILE A 111 -11.68 -1.43 2.02
N ILE A 112 -11.97 -2.73 1.89
CA ILE A 112 -12.28 -3.57 3.05
C ILE A 112 -11.04 -3.69 3.96
N LEU A 113 -9.84 -3.93 3.40
CA LEU A 113 -8.60 -4.02 4.18
C LEU A 113 -8.24 -2.68 4.84
N GLU A 114 -8.49 -1.55 4.17
CA GLU A 114 -8.30 -0.21 4.71
C GLU A 114 -9.08 -0.01 6.02
N LYS A 115 -10.22 -0.67 6.22
CA LYS A 115 -10.96 -0.58 7.47
C LYS A 115 -10.15 -1.07 8.67
N ALA A 116 -9.19 -1.97 8.47
CA ALA A 116 -8.34 -2.46 9.55
C ALA A 116 -7.38 -1.38 10.09
N THR A 117 -7.13 -0.30 9.34
CA THR A 117 -6.34 0.86 9.80
C THR A 117 -7.02 1.63 10.95
N ARG A 118 -8.31 1.39 11.22
CA ARG A 118 -9.07 2.10 12.27
C ARG A 118 -8.64 1.72 13.68
N SER A 119 -8.03 0.56 13.88
CA SER A 119 -7.51 0.15 15.19
C SER A 119 -6.32 -0.82 15.05
N PRO A 120 -5.37 -0.80 16.00
CA PRO A 120 -4.31 -1.80 16.02
C PRO A 120 -4.82 -3.23 16.20
N GLY A 121 -5.97 -3.39 16.87
CA GLY A 121 -6.64 -4.68 17.04
C GLY A 121 -7.11 -5.26 15.71
N ASP A 122 -7.75 -4.45 14.87
CA ASP A 122 -8.20 -4.90 13.54
C ASP A 122 -7.01 -5.19 12.63
N THR A 123 -5.93 -4.39 12.69
CA THR A 123 -4.71 -4.68 11.93
C THR A 123 -4.04 -5.98 12.41
N ALA A 124 -4.06 -6.27 13.71
CA ALA A 124 -3.60 -7.54 14.25
C ALA A 124 -4.44 -8.72 13.73
N ILE A 125 -5.77 -8.57 13.61
CA ILE A 125 -6.64 -9.58 12.98
C ILE A 125 -6.26 -9.77 11.50
N LEU A 126 -6.01 -8.70 10.74
CA LEU A 126 -5.57 -8.84 9.35
C LEU A 126 -4.22 -9.60 9.25
N SER A 127 -3.31 -9.39 10.19
CA SER A 127 -1.97 -10.02 10.18
C SER A 127 -1.98 -11.56 10.29
N ILE A 128 -3.05 -12.14 10.86
CA ILE A 128 -3.22 -13.60 10.97
C ILE A 128 -3.80 -14.22 9.68
N MET A 129 -4.44 -13.42 8.82
CA MET A 129 -5.04 -13.84 7.54
C MET A 129 -3.97 -13.93 6.45
N ARG A 130 -3.05 -14.90 6.57
CA ARG A 130 -1.83 -15.01 5.72
C ARG A 130 -2.13 -14.90 4.23
N GLY A 131 -3.13 -15.64 3.74
CA GLY A 131 -3.49 -15.66 2.31
C GLY A 131 -4.01 -14.33 1.79
N VAL A 132 -4.71 -13.57 2.63
CA VAL A 132 -5.19 -12.22 2.31
C VAL A 132 -4.02 -11.25 2.22
N VAL A 133 -3.10 -11.27 3.19
CA VAL A 133 -1.91 -10.39 3.18
C VAL A 133 -1.01 -10.69 1.98
N GLU A 134 -0.75 -11.97 1.69
CA GLU A 134 0.02 -12.36 0.52
C GLU A 134 -0.65 -11.89 -0.77
N SER A 135 -1.95 -12.14 -0.93
CA SER A 135 -2.69 -11.73 -2.13
C SER A 135 -2.72 -10.20 -2.25
N PHE A 136 -2.85 -9.47 -1.16
CA PHE A 136 -2.81 -8.01 -1.15
C PHE A 136 -1.46 -7.46 -1.63
N LEU A 137 -0.34 -8.01 -1.14
CA LEU A 137 0.99 -7.58 -1.56
C LEU A 137 1.30 -7.93 -3.01
N ARG A 138 0.84 -9.11 -3.46
CA ARG A 138 0.93 -9.47 -4.88
C ARG A 138 0.13 -8.49 -5.73
N THR A 139 -1.14 -8.26 -5.42
CA THR A 139 -1.99 -7.30 -6.15
C THR A 139 -1.40 -5.90 -6.14
N TRP A 140 -0.89 -5.44 -4.99
CA TRP A 140 -0.21 -4.15 -4.86
C TRP A 140 0.94 -4.00 -5.85
N LEU A 141 1.84 -4.99 -5.92
CA LEU A 141 3.03 -4.91 -6.76
C LEU A 141 2.74 -5.25 -8.23
N SER A 142 1.84 -6.20 -8.53
CA SER A 142 1.66 -6.74 -9.89
C SER A 142 0.51 -6.13 -10.69
N THR A 143 -0.42 -5.40 -10.06
CA THR A 143 -1.59 -4.88 -10.78
C THR A 143 -1.17 -3.89 -11.88
N PRO A 144 -1.72 -3.99 -13.12
CA PRO A 144 -1.48 -3.01 -14.17
C PRO A 144 -2.28 -1.72 -13.96
N ASP A 145 -3.31 -1.75 -13.11
CA ASP A 145 -4.15 -0.58 -12.84
C ASP A 145 -3.46 0.38 -11.87
N VAL A 146 -3.35 1.64 -12.28
CA VAL A 146 -2.65 2.68 -11.49
C VAL A 146 -3.43 2.99 -10.22
N GLY A 147 -4.76 3.12 -10.29
CA GLY A 147 -5.60 3.47 -9.15
C GLY A 147 -5.61 2.37 -8.08
N VAL A 148 -5.66 1.10 -8.49
CA VAL A 148 -5.51 -0.05 -7.57
C VAL A 148 -4.14 0.00 -6.88
N GLY A 149 -3.07 0.20 -7.65
CA GLY A 149 -1.71 0.26 -7.11
C GLY A 149 -1.47 1.42 -6.14
N GLU A 150 -1.99 2.61 -6.45
CA GLU A 150 -1.91 3.80 -5.59
C GLU A 150 -2.69 3.59 -4.29
N LYS A 151 -3.94 3.12 -4.39
CA LYS A 151 -4.77 2.83 -3.21
C LYS A 151 -4.12 1.77 -2.33
N ALA A 152 -3.57 0.70 -2.91
CA ALA A 152 -2.86 -0.34 -2.16
C ALA A 152 -1.59 0.19 -1.48
N THR A 153 -0.83 1.07 -2.15
CA THR A 153 0.37 1.70 -1.55
C THR A 153 0.01 2.50 -0.31
N MET A 154 -1.05 3.32 -0.40
CA MET A 154 -1.54 4.12 0.73
C MET A 154 -2.02 3.22 1.88
N VAL A 155 -2.87 2.23 1.58
CA VAL A 155 -3.41 1.31 2.58
C VAL A 155 -2.33 0.48 3.27
N LEU A 156 -1.32 -0.01 2.53
CA LEU A 156 -0.19 -0.73 3.13
C LEU A 156 0.58 0.17 4.11
N GLY A 157 0.83 1.43 3.73
CA GLY A 157 1.49 2.39 4.60
C GLY A 157 0.69 2.66 5.87
N ASP A 158 -0.62 2.88 5.74
CA ASP A 158 -1.53 3.15 6.86
C ASP A 158 -1.61 1.95 7.81
N LEU A 159 -1.68 0.73 7.27
CA LEU A 159 -1.71 -0.49 8.07
C LEU A 159 -0.41 -0.68 8.85
N LEU A 160 0.76 -0.49 8.21
CA LEU A 160 2.06 -0.62 8.87
C LEU A 160 2.28 0.49 9.90
N GLU A 161 1.83 1.72 9.65
CA GLU A 161 1.88 2.79 10.64
C GLU A 161 1.02 2.47 11.87
N VAL A 162 -0.21 1.99 11.66
CA VAL A 162 -1.12 1.64 12.74
C VAL A 162 -0.57 0.47 13.58
N ASP A 163 0.02 -0.54 12.94
CA ASP A 163 0.60 -1.71 13.60
C ASP A 163 1.97 -1.47 14.22
N CYS A 164 2.66 -0.37 13.92
CA CYS A 164 4.00 -0.10 14.46
C CYS A 164 3.98 -0.08 16.01
N ASP A 165 4.76 -0.98 16.62
CA ASP A 165 4.94 -1.13 18.07
C ASP A 165 6.02 -0.19 18.63
N ARG A 166 6.81 0.39 17.73
CA ARG A 166 7.99 1.22 17.99
C ARG A 166 7.76 2.71 17.81
N ARG A 167 6.49 3.19 17.82
CA ARG A 167 6.21 4.63 17.71
C ARG A 167 7.02 5.38 18.76
N SER A 168 8.11 6.01 18.33
CA SER A 168 8.84 6.96 19.16
C SER A 168 7.82 8.00 19.58
N SER A 169 7.74 8.27 20.88
CA SER A 169 6.84 9.29 21.46
C SER A 169 7.13 10.71 20.95
N ALA A 170 8.07 10.89 20.03
CA ALA A 170 8.22 12.08 19.24
C ALA A 170 7.04 12.16 18.25
N SER A 171 6.04 12.93 18.66
CA SER A 171 4.92 13.41 17.86
C SER A 171 5.35 13.78 16.42
N ILE A 172 5.32 12.83 15.49
CA ILE A 172 5.33 13.12 14.06
C ILE A 172 3.97 13.73 13.75
N THR A 173 3.86 15.05 13.87
CA THR A 173 2.84 15.81 13.15
C THR A 173 3.27 15.81 11.69
N THR A 174 3.02 14.72 10.97
CA THR A 174 3.17 14.65 9.52
C THR A 174 2.15 15.61 8.92
N LYS A 175 2.62 16.83 8.59
CA LYS A 175 1.89 17.79 7.76
C LYS A 175 2.00 17.35 6.30
N MET A 176 1.37 16.24 5.93
CA MET A 176 1.09 15.93 4.54
C MET A 176 -0.20 15.11 4.45
N GLY A 177 -1.20 15.66 3.78
CA GLY A 177 -2.38 14.90 3.34
C GLY A 177 -3.43 14.55 4.40
N GLY A 178 -3.83 15.48 5.27
CA GLY A 178 -5.15 15.43 5.92
C GLY A 178 -5.48 14.24 6.84
N LEU A 179 -4.53 13.35 7.15
CA LEU A 179 -4.73 12.24 8.07
C LEU A 179 -3.98 12.50 9.37
N GLN A 180 -4.61 13.30 10.22
CA GLN A 180 -4.22 13.44 11.61
C GLN A 180 -4.71 12.18 12.37
N LEU A 181 -4.06 11.03 12.17
CA LEU A 181 -4.35 9.83 12.96
C LEU A 181 -3.59 9.88 14.29
N ALA A 182 -4.24 10.60 15.21
CA ALA A 182 -4.36 10.32 16.63
C ALA A 182 -3.07 10.24 17.46
N ALA A 183 -2.60 11.42 17.88
CA ALA A 183 -2.10 11.57 19.24
C ALA A 183 -3.15 11.00 20.22
N GLY A 184 -2.96 9.74 20.67
CA GLY A 184 -3.87 9.06 21.60
C GLY A 184 -4.26 7.61 21.28
N MET A 185 -3.87 7.05 20.13
CA MET A 185 -4.05 5.60 19.89
C MET A 185 -2.97 4.79 20.62
N ALA A 186 -3.36 3.65 21.19
CA ALA A 186 -2.40 2.70 21.76
C ALA A 186 -1.40 2.25 20.66
N PRO A 187 -0.13 1.98 21.01
CA PRO A 187 0.84 1.48 20.06
C PRO A 187 0.36 0.16 19.44
N GLY A 188 0.83 -0.13 18.23
CA GLY A 188 0.54 -1.38 17.55
C GLY A 188 1.32 -2.56 18.13
N GLN A 189 1.15 -3.73 17.53
CA GLN A 189 1.76 -4.99 18.02
C GLN A 189 2.93 -5.46 17.15
N GLY A 190 3.21 -4.78 16.03
CA GLY A 190 4.22 -5.17 15.03
C GLY A 190 3.92 -6.51 14.35
N LEU A 191 2.68 -7.02 14.42
CA LEU A 191 2.33 -8.34 13.90
C LEU A 191 2.27 -8.33 12.37
N LEU A 192 1.72 -7.27 11.77
CA LEU A 192 1.71 -7.10 10.33
C LEU A 192 3.12 -6.79 9.81
N TRP A 193 3.92 -5.99 10.53
CA TRP A 193 5.34 -5.82 10.21
C TRP A 193 6.07 -7.18 10.14
N ARG A 194 5.88 -8.03 11.14
CA ARG A 194 6.44 -9.40 11.12
C ARG A 194 5.87 -10.23 9.97
N ARG A 195 4.58 -10.12 9.65
CA ARG A 195 3.99 -10.82 8.50
C ARG A 195 4.62 -10.40 7.18
N VAL A 196 4.88 -9.11 6.96
CA VAL A 196 5.43 -8.60 5.70
C VAL A 196 6.93 -8.89 5.58
N PHE A 197 7.70 -8.65 6.64
CA PHE A 197 9.17 -8.67 6.58
C PHE A 197 9.82 -9.93 7.19
N GLN A 198 9.06 -10.79 7.87
CA GLN A 198 9.57 -12.00 8.54
C GLN A 198 8.79 -13.27 8.15
N ASP A 199 7.83 -13.21 7.23
CA ASP A 199 7.30 -14.37 6.53
C ASP A 199 8.10 -14.60 5.25
N ARG A 200 8.69 -15.79 5.13
CA ARG A 200 9.66 -16.10 4.07
C ARG A 200 9.06 -15.98 2.66
N GLU A 201 7.83 -16.46 2.48
CA GLU A 201 7.17 -16.47 1.17
C GLU A 201 6.79 -15.06 0.73
N ILE A 202 6.27 -14.26 1.68
CA ILE A 202 5.91 -12.87 1.43
C ILE A 202 7.16 -12.04 1.15
N TYR A 203 8.22 -12.24 1.93
CA TYR A 203 9.48 -11.53 1.73
C TYR A 203 10.09 -11.86 0.36
N ASP A 204 10.18 -13.14 -0.04
CA ASP A 204 10.65 -13.55 -1.38
C ASP A 204 9.81 -12.93 -2.50
N ALA A 205 8.49 -12.84 -2.32
CA ALA A 205 7.59 -12.26 -3.32
C ALA A 205 7.90 -10.79 -3.61
N ILE A 206 8.30 -9.99 -2.61
CA ILE A 206 8.65 -8.58 -2.83
C ILE A 206 9.87 -8.46 -3.75
N PHE A 207 10.94 -9.24 -3.49
CA PHE A 207 12.12 -9.23 -4.37
C PHE A 207 11.81 -9.82 -5.74
N SER A 208 11.05 -10.91 -5.81
CA SER A 208 10.66 -11.53 -7.09
C SER A 208 9.84 -10.57 -7.96
N LEU A 209 8.98 -9.75 -7.36
CA LEU A 209 8.13 -8.84 -8.11
C LEU A 209 8.87 -7.54 -8.47
N CYS A 210 9.89 -7.13 -7.73
CA CYS A 210 10.60 -5.88 -7.95
C CYS A 210 11.98 -6.01 -8.61
N SER A 211 12.64 -7.17 -8.59
CA SER A 211 13.99 -7.33 -9.14
C SER A 211 13.99 -7.29 -10.67
N SER A 212 14.86 -6.46 -11.24
CA SER A 212 15.10 -6.39 -12.70
C SER A 212 15.55 -7.73 -13.30
N THR A 213 16.15 -8.63 -12.51
CA THR A 213 16.61 -9.96 -12.96
C THR A 213 15.49 -10.97 -13.20
N THR A 214 14.25 -10.62 -12.84
CA THR A 214 13.09 -11.52 -12.90
C THR A 214 12.04 -11.09 -13.93
N ILE A 215 12.43 -10.21 -14.86
CA ILE A 215 11.58 -9.78 -15.96
C ILE A 215 11.29 -10.97 -16.87
N GLY A 216 10.03 -11.16 -17.23
CA GLY A 216 9.61 -12.24 -18.11
C GLY A 216 8.11 -12.34 -18.28
N THR A 217 7.67 -13.25 -19.14
CA THR A 217 6.25 -13.50 -19.45
C THR A 217 5.74 -14.83 -18.89
N GLY A 218 6.55 -15.53 -18.09
CA GLY A 218 6.16 -16.76 -17.42
C GLY A 218 5.17 -16.52 -16.27
N GLU A 219 4.61 -17.62 -15.75
CA GLU A 219 3.70 -17.56 -14.61
C GLU A 219 4.35 -16.87 -13.40
N GLY A 220 3.70 -15.84 -12.86
CA GLY A 220 4.20 -15.06 -11.74
C GLY A 220 5.33 -14.07 -12.06
N GLN A 221 5.73 -13.96 -13.34
CA GLN A 221 6.67 -12.94 -13.79
C GLN A 221 5.94 -11.67 -14.25
N LEU A 222 6.66 -10.55 -14.24
CA LEU A 222 6.17 -9.26 -14.72
C LEU A 222 6.98 -8.87 -15.95
N ASP A 223 6.31 -8.29 -16.95
CA ASP A 223 6.98 -7.63 -18.07
C ASP A 223 7.74 -6.37 -17.60
N GLU A 224 8.51 -5.76 -18.50
CA GLU A 224 9.33 -4.58 -18.16
C GLU A 224 8.49 -3.44 -17.57
N ARG A 225 7.35 -3.14 -18.18
CA ARG A 225 6.47 -2.05 -17.74
C ARG A 225 5.90 -2.31 -16.35
N GLN A 226 5.37 -3.51 -16.13
CA GLN A 226 4.83 -3.90 -14.82
C GLN A 226 5.92 -3.96 -13.77
N LYS A 227 7.16 -4.33 -14.14
CA LYS A 227 8.31 -4.31 -13.25
C LYS A 227 8.63 -2.88 -12.80
N SER A 228 8.71 -1.92 -13.72
CA SER A 228 8.94 -0.51 -13.36
C SER A 228 7.81 0.04 -12.47
N LEU A 229 6.55 -0.34 -12.71
CA LEU A 229 5.44 0.02 -11.82
C LEU A 229 5.58 -0.59 -10.41
N ALA A 230 5.94 -1.87 -10.31
CA ALA A 230 6.17 -2.54 -9.03
C ALA A 230 7.32 -1.88 -8.25
N GLN A 231 8.41 -1.57 -8.93
CA GLN A 231 9.56 -0.86 -8.38
C GLN A 231 9.16 0.53 -7.88
N ALA A 232 8.47 1.33 -8.69
CA ALA A 232 8.02 2.67 -8.29
C ALA A 232 7.12 2.64 -7.05
N ARG A 233 6.23 1.64 -6.94
CA ARG A 233 5.38 1.44 -5.76
C ARG A 233 6.18 1.10 -4.51
N LEU A 234 7.19 0.23 -4.63
CA LEU A 234 8.07 -0.08 -3.52
C LEU A 234 8.90 1.13 -3.09
N LEU A 235 9.45 1.91 -4.03
CA LEU A 235 10.17 3.14 -3.70
C LEU A 235 9.27 4.10 -2.93
N ARG A 236 8.04 4.34 -3.39
CA ARG A 236 7.11 5.31 -2.79
C ARG A 236 6.76 5.05 -1.32
N ILE A 237 6.76 3.81 -0.86
CA ILE A 237 6.41 3.51 0.54
C ILE A 237 7.62 3.59 1.49
N LEU A 238 8.83 3.40 0.98
CA LEU A 238 10.03 3.24 1.82
C LEU A 238 10.37 4.46 2.71
N PRO A 239 10.27 5.73 2.25
CA PRO A 239 10.52 6.88 3.10
C PRO A 239 9.68 6.85 4.38
N ARG A 240 8.38 6.58 4.23
CA ARG A 240 7.44 6.44 5.35
C ARG A 240 7.80 5.26 6.25
N LEU A 241 8.17 4.11 5.69
CA LEU A 241 8.54 2.94 6.52
C LEU A 241 9.84 3.16 7.30
N ALA A 242 10.78 3.91 6.73
CA ALA A 242 12.07 4.19 7.35
C ALA A 242 11.94 5.03 8.62
N THR A 243 10.99 5.97 8.66
CA THR A 243 10.70 6.76 9.86
C THR A 243 9.97 5.97 10.95
N LEU A 244 9.28 4.89 10.58
CA LEU A 244 8.52 4.04 11.50
C LEU A 244 9.38 2.94 12.13
N ASP A 245 10.08 2.14 11.31
CA ASP A 245 10.96 1.06 11.79
C ASP A 245 12.12 0.84 10.83
N PHE A 246 13.10 1.74 10.91
CA PHE A 246 14.33 1.71 10.13
C PHE A 246 15.05 0.35 10.21
N GLN A 247 15.05 -0.28 11.39
CA GLN A 247 15.76 -1.54 11.60
C GLN A 247 15.17 -2.66 10.76
N THR A 248 13.84 -2.76 10.70
CA THR A 248 13.15 -3.84 9.99
C THR A 248 13.39 -3.77 8.48
N ILE A 249 13.53 -2.58 7.91
CA ILE A 249 13.77 -2.43 6.46
C ILE A 249 15.25 -2.47 6.04
N THR A 250 16.18 -2.37 6.99
CA THR A 250 17.64 -2.40 6.75
C THR A 250 18.30 -3.73 7.11
N HIS A 251 17.57 -4.64 7.74
CA HIS A 251 18.06 -5.95 8.13
C HIS A 251 17.19 -7.05 7.53
N THR A 252 17.73 -8.26 7.46
CA THR A 252 16.98 -9.43 7.02
C THR A 252 17.18 -10.62 7.94
N LYS A 253 16.17 -11.47 8.01
CA LYS A 253 16.27 -12.83 8.56
C LYS A 253 16.48 -13.87 7.46
N PHE A 254 16.46 -13.45 6.19
CA PHE A 254 16.50 -14.32 5.02
C PHE A 254 17.62 -13.90 4.04
N PRO A 255 18.90 -13.94 4.46
CA PRO A 255 20.02 -13.55 3.60
C PRO A 255 20.16 -14.44 2.36
N ASP A 256 19.60 -15.65 2.40
CA ASP A 256 19.56 -16.56 1.25
C ASP A 256 18.56 -16.11 0.18
N ILE A 257 17.44 -15.47 0.56
CA ILE A 257 16.51 -14.83 -0.39
C ILE A 257 17.22 -13.67 -1.08
N GLU A 258 17.85 -12.78 -0.32
CA GLU A 258 18.54 -11.62 -0.90
C GLU A 258 19.68 -12.02 -1.84
N LYS A 259 20.44 -13.06 -1.50
CA LYS A 259 21.47 -13.62 -2.37
C LYS A 259 20.92 -14.13 -3.70
N LYS A 260 19.71 -14.71 -3.72
CA LYS A 260 19.04 -15.16 -4.96
C LYS A 260 18.82 -14.00 -5.95
N TYR A 261 18.69 -12.77 -5.45
CA TYR A 261 18.50 -11.55 -6.27
C TYR A 261 19.75 -10.67 -6.36
N ASN A 262 20.92 -11.20 -5.99
CA ASN A 262 22.21 -10.51 -6.05
C ASN A 262 22.29 -9.21 -5.22
N VAL A 263 21.58 -9.14 -4.09
CA VAL A 263 21.60 -7.96 -3.23
C VAL A 263 22.95 -7.84 -2.52
N GLY A 264 23.59 -6.68 -2.62
CA GLY A 264 24.95 -6.44 -2.12
C GLY A 264 25.06 -6.25 -0.61
N GLN A 265 23.98 -5.85 0.06
CA GLN A 265 23.88 -5.72 1.52
C GLN A 265 22.48 -6.09 2.01
N PRO A 266 22.34 -6.48 3.29
CA PRO A 266 21.04 -6.78 3.88
C PRO A 266 20.00 -5.67 3.79
N GLY A 267 18.73 -6.07 3.68
CA GLY A 267 17.57 -5.21 3.84
C GLY A 267 16.93 -4.77 2.53
N ILE A 268 15.60 -4.62 2.59
CA ILE A 268 14.80 -4.15 1.47
C ILE A 268 15.14 -2.71 1.08
N LEU A 269 15.54 -1.87 2.04
CA LEU A 269 15.96 -0.50 1.76
C LEU A 269 17.20 -0.48 0.87
N TYR A 270 18.22 -1.30 1.17
CA TYR A 270 19.42 -1.39 0.34
C TYR A 270 19.08 -1.89 -1.06
N PHE A 271 18.33 -2.99 -1.14
CA PHE A 271 17.88 -3.54 -2.41
C PHE A 271 17.19 -2.48 -3.27
N ALA A 272 16.18 -1.80 -2.74
CA ALA A 272 15.41 -0.82 -3.48
C ALA A 272 16.24 0.39 -3.95
N THR A 273 17.20 0.83 -3.13
CA THR A 273 17.97 2.05 -3.39
C THR A 273 19.26 1.82 -4.20
N VAL A 274 19.78 0.60 -4.23
CA VAL A 274 21.08 0.28 -4.86
C VAL A 274 20.94 -0.73 -6.00
N ASP A 275 20.26 -1.87 -5.77
CA ASP A 275 20.35 -3.04 -6.65
C ASP A 275 19.09 -3.29 -7.50
N MET A 276 17.96 -2.70 -7.13
CA MET A 276 16.65 -3.01 -7.73
C MET A 276 16.50 -2.41 -9.14
N VAL A 277 16.88 -1.14 -9.31
CA VAL A 277 16.66 -0.37 -10.53
C VAL A 277 17.84 -0.53 -11.49
N ASN A 278 17.57 -0.95 -12.74
CA ASN A 278 18.56 -0.91 -13.81
C ASN A 278 18.62 0.51 -14.41
N LYS A 279 19.49 1.35 -13.83
CA LYS A 279 19.61 2.78 -14.18
C LYS A 279 20.06 3.04 -15.61
N GLU A 280 20.77 2.09 -16.23
CA GLU A 280 21.27 2.24 -17.60
C GLU A 280 20.17 2.01 -18.65
N GLN A 281 19.23 1.12 -18.35
CA GLN A 281 18.17 0.72 -19.28
C GLN A 281 16.84 1.43 -19.01
N ASP A 282 16.57 1.82 -17.76
CA ASP A 282 15.35 2.51 -17.36
C ASP A 282 15.66 3.88 -16.73
N MET A 283 15.87 4.88 -17.60
CA MET A 283 16.14 6.25 -17.20
C MET A 283 15.00 6.90 -16.40
N LEU A 284 13.74 6.50 -16.65
CA LEU A 284 12.60 7.04 -15.92
C LEU A 284 12.60 6.52 -14.47
N MET A 285 12.91 5.25 -14.27
CA MET A 285 13.12 4.71 -12.93
C MET A 285 14.37 5.27 -12.25
N HIS A 286 15.41 5.63 -13.00
CA HIS A 286 16.55 6.36 -12.43
C HIS A 286 16.12 7.72 -11.87
N ILE A 287 15.31 8.49 -12.60
CA ILE A 287 14.75 9.77 -12.12
C ILE A 287 13.88 9.53 -10.87
N THR A 288 13.02 8.51 -10.90
CA THR A 288 12.18 8.13 -9.75
C THR A 288 13.03 7.80 -8.51
N LEU A 289 14.19 7.18 -8.71
CA LEU A 289 15.14 6.89 -7.63
C LEU A 289 15.83 8.17 -7.09
N LEU A 290 16.11 9.16 -7.93
CA LEU A 290 16.62 10.47 -7.47
C LEU A 290 15.59 11.15 -6.55
N ASP A 291 14.34 11.25 -7.02
CA ASP A 291 13.25 11.86 -6.26
C ASP A 291 13.01 11.13 -4.93
N LEU A 292 13.08 9.80 -4.94
CA LEU A 292 13.03 9.00 -3.72
C LEU A 292 14.11 9.39 -2.72
N PHE A 293 15.37 9.55 -3.16
CA PHE A 293 16.46 9.88 -2.25
C PHE A 293 16.28 11.25 -1.60
N ALA A 294 15.74 12.22 -2.35
CA ALA A 294 15.37 13.52 -1.80
C ALA A 294 14.29 13.38 -0.72
N GLU A 295 13.18 12.72 -1.03
CA GLU A 295 12.06 12.49 -0.11
C GLU A 295 12.49 11.68 1.13
N PHE A 296 13.26 10.61 0.92
CA PHE A 296 13.78 9.75 1.99
C PHE A 296 14.66 10.52 2.96
N LEU A 297 15.64 11.26 2.46
CA LEU A 297 16.55 12.01 3.32
C LEU A 297 15.84 13.19 3.99
N GLU A 298 14.85 13.81 3.33
CA GLU A 298 14.00 14.84 3.94
C GLU A 298 13.19 14.27 5.11
N MET A 299 12.57 13.10 4.95
CA MET A 299 11.86 12.46 6.05
C MET A 299 12.80 12.06 7.18
N MET A 300 13.99 11.52 6.87
CA MET A 300 14.95 11.12 7.90
C MET A 300 15.53 12.32 8.66
N SER A 301 15.70 13.49 8.02
CA SER A 301 16.30 14.67 8.65
C SER A 301 15.48 15.24 9.80
N ILE A 302 14.16 15.01 9.78
CA ILE A 302 13.23 15.43 10.83
C ILE A 302 12.95 14.33 11.87
N THR A 303 13.61 13.17 11.77
CA THR A 303 13.50 12.09 12.76
C THR A 303 14.67 12.07 13.74
N GLU A 304 14.46 11.48 14.92
CA GLU A 304 15.56 11.24 15.86
C GLU A 304 16.45 10.10 15.35
N LEU A 305 17.61 10.48 14.79
CA LEU A 305 18.56 9.53 14.23
C LEU A 305 19.48 8.94 15.31
N THR A 306 19.38 7.63 15.51
CA THR A 306 20.34 6.89 16.34
C THR A 306 21.70 6.78 15.65
N LYS A 307 22.78 6.53 16.40
CA LYS A 307 24.11 6.32 15.81
C LYS A 307 24.10 5.20 14.73
N PRO A 308 23.54 4.00 14.98
CA PRO A 308 23.44 2.97 13.93
C PRO A 308 22.69 3.42 12.68
N THR A 309 21.63 4.23 12.83
CA THR A 309 20.89 4.81 11.70
C THR A 309 21.78 5.76 10.91
N MET A 310 22.51 6.66 11.59
CA MET A 310 23.46 7.57 10.96
C MET A 310 24.59 6.84 10.23
N ASP A 311 25.18 5.82 10.87
CA ASP A 311 26.23 4.98 10.28
C ASP A 311 25.73 4.34 8.96
N TYR A 312 24.50 3.80 8.97
CA TYR A 312 23.89 3.21 7.78
C TYR A 312 23.61 4.25 6.69
N LEU A 313 23.00 5.39 7.03
CA LEU A 313 22.68 6.45 6.07
C LEU A 313 23.96 6.98 5.40
N ALA A 314 25.03 7.19 6.17
CA ALA A 314 26.31 7.64 5.65
C ALA A 314 26.90 6.62 4.67
N ALA A 315 26.89 5.34 5.04
CA ALA A 315 27.36 4.27 4.17
C ALA A 315 26.52 4.16 2.88
N LEU A 316 25.19 4.28 2.98
CA LEU A 316 24.29 4.23 1.84
C LEU A 316 24.50 5.41 0.89
N VAL A 317 24.50 6.64 1.40
CA VAL A 317 24.72 7.86 0.60
C VAL A 317 26.08 7.81 -0.09
N LYS A 318 27.14 7.43 0.63
CA LYS A 318 28.48 7.25 0.06
C LYS A 318 28.49 6.19 -1.04
N LYS A 319 27.81 5.06 -0.84
CA LYS A 319 27.70 3.99 -1.83
C LYS A 319 27.04 4.49 -3.11
N VAL A 320 25.87 5.14 -3.02
CA VAL A 320 25.16 5.61 -4.22
C VAL A 320 25.91 6.74 -4.91
N ALA A 321 26.43 7.71 -4.16
CA ALA A 321 27.23 8.82 -4.69
C ALA A 321 28.46 8.34 -5.47
N THR A 322 29.15 7.30 -4.96
CA THR A 322 30.34 6.76 -5.63
C THR A 322 29.99 5.99 -6.90
N SER A 323 28.87 5.27 -6.89
CA SER A 323 28.44 4.43 -8.04
C SER A 323 27.67 5.20 -9.12
N ASP A 324 27.14 6.37 -8.80
CA ASP A 324 26.17 7.08 -9.64
C ASP A 324 26.46 8.59 -9.61
N PRO A 325 27.20 9.11 -10.62
CA PRO A 325 27.56 10.52 -10.70
C PRO A 325 26.36 11.45 -10.82
N VAL A 326 25.23 10.97 -11.36
CA VAL A 326 23.99 11.74 -11.47
C VAL A 326 23.36 11.90 -10.10
N MET A 327 23.29 10.82 -9.32
CA MET A 327 22.86 10.85 -7.91
C MET A 327 23.73 11.78 -7.06
N TYR A 328 25.06 11.71 -7.20
CA TYR A 328 25.96 12.61 -6.47
C TYR A 328 25.63 14.08 -6.75
N LYS A 329 25.54 14.46 -8.04
CA LYS A 329 25.23 15.85 -8.43
C LYS A 329 23.85 16.28 -7.96
N HIS A 330 22.88 15.38 -7.96
CA HIS A 330 21.53 15.66 -7.48
C HIS A 330 21.53 15.96 -5.97
N LEU A 331 22.17 15.12 -5.17
CA LEU A 331 22.29 15.33 -3.72
C LEU A 331 23.12 16.58 -3.37
N GLU A 332 24.20 16.83 -4.12
CA GLU A 332 25.02 18.05 -3.97
C GLU A 332 24.20 19.31 -4.30
N ALA A 333 23.38 19.28 -5.35
CA ALA A 333 22.51 20.39 -5.71
C ALA A 333 21.46 20.67 -4.64
N ILE A 334 20.87 19.63 -4.02
CA ILE A 334 19.94 19.78 -2.89
C ILE A 334 20.66 20.40 -1.70
N ALA A 335 21.83 19.88 -1.32
CA ALA A 335 22.59 20.36 -0.17
C ALA A 335 23.02 21.83 -0.28
N MET A 336 23.31 22.30 -1.50
CA MET A 336 23.79 23.65 -1.78
C MET A 336 22.70 24.63 -2.20
N SER A 337 21.45 24.18 -2.34
CA SER A 337 20.34 25.02 -2.79
C SER A 337 19.94 26.03 -1.70
N PRO A 338 19.90 27.34 -2.00
CA PRO A 338 19.36 28.35 -1.08
C PRO A 338 17.91 28.06 -0.68
N GLU A 339 17.11 27.51 -1.60
CA GLU A 339 15.72 27.15 -1.33
C GLU A 339 15.62 26.01 -0.32
N THR A 340 16.52 25.02 -0.40
CA THR A 340 16.56 23.92 0.59
C THR A 340 17.04 24.42 1.94
N ALA A 341 18.03 25.33 1.97
CA ALA A 341 18.49 25.94 3.21
C ALA A 341 17.40 26.78 3.91
N GLU A 342 16.48 27.38 3.15
CA GLU A 342 15.37 28.16 3.67
C GLU A 342 14.16 27.31 4.06
N ASN A 343 13.77 26.35 3.20
CA ASN A 343 12.53 25.58 3.37
C ASN A 343 12.71 24.29 4.19
N SER A 344 13.87 23.64 4.13
CA SER A 344 14.17 22.36 4.78
C SER A 344 15.59 22.38 5.38
N PRO A 345 15.89 23.27 6.37
CA PRO A 345 17.24 23.42 6.92
C PRO A 345 17.78 22.14 7.58
N GLU A 346 16.91 21.30 8.14
CA GLU A 346 17.28 20.00 8.71
C GLU A 346 17.85 19.06 7.64
N LEU A 347 17.32 19.08 6.42
CA LEU A 347 17.82 18.28 5.29
C LEU A 347 19.21 18.76 4.87
N ALA A 348 19.43 20.07 4.76
CA ALA A 348 20.74 20.62 4.43
C ALA A 348 21.79 20.22 5.48
N ASP A 349 21.45 20.35 6.77
CA ASP A 349 22.33 19.92 7.87
C ASP A 349 22.61 18.41 7.85
N LEU A 350 21.60 17.57 7.61
CA LEU A 350 21.79 16.13 7.46
C LEU A 350 22.75 15.81 6.32
N LEU A 351 22.56 16.39 5.13
CA LEU A 351 23.41 16.14 3.97
C LEU A 351 24.87 16.56 4.23
N LEU A 352 25.09 17.71 4.87
CA LEU A 352 26.42 18.15 5.28
C LEU A 352 27.07 17.19 6.28
N LYS A 353 26.30 16.72 7.27
CA LYS A 353 26.76 15.73 8.26
C LYS A 353 27.13 14.41 7.62
N LEU A 354 26.31 13.91 6.69
CA LEU A 354 26.56 12.65 5.98
C LEU A 354 27.81 12.73 5.09
N ASN A 355 28.05 13.87 4.43
CA ASN A 355 29.24 14.07 3.61
C ASN A 355 30.54 14.10 4.44
N GLY A 356 30.48 14.63 5.66
CA GLY A 356 31.60 14.65 6.62
C GLY A 356 31.69 13.41 7.52
N TYR A 357 30.80 12.42 7.35
CA TYR A 357 30.70 11.28 8.26
C TYR A 357 31.83 10.26 7.98
N PRO A 358 32.58 9.83 9.01
CA PRO A 358 33.78 9.00 8.86
C PRO A 358 33.51 7.61 8.29
#